data_AF-A0A1X7M0S4-F1
#
_entry.id   AF-A0A1X7M0S4-F1
#
_cell.length_a   1.000
_cell.length_b   1.000
_cell.length_c   1.000
_cell.angle_alpha   90.00
_cell.angle_beta   90.00
_cell.angle_gamma   90.00
#
_symmetry.space_group_name_H-M   'P 1'
#
loop_
_entity.id
_entity.type
_entity.pdbx_description
1 polymer ?
#
loop_
_entity_poly.entity_id
_entity_poly.type
_entity_poly.pdbx_seq_one_letter_code
_entity_poly.pdbx_strand_id
1 'polypeptide(L)'
;MIGLLSYIAQLNMDTAIFTSIVAGSSALAGAGLTSIFQMFTQRNNQRFQIKLETLKRESEWREKERNLALDRLATAHRQLSAIGREFSQDSIDINLNAQIGEWKFDQRYLAARRETDELRMICGLYEPSLEQDVELLHGDMNLYWGNFKMVLNLIANNKGSIL
;
A
#
# COMPACT_ATOMS: atom_id res chain seq x y z
N MET A 1 -9.63 25.86 -88.18
CA MET A 1 -8.78 25.13 -87.21
C MET A 1 -8.68 25.84 -85.86
N ILE A 2 -8.63 27.19 -85.82
CA ILE A 2 -8.52 27.97 -84.56
C ILE A 2 -9.81 27.89 -83.68
N GLY A 3 -11.00 27.94 -84.27
CA GLY A 3 -12.26 27.88 -83.50
C GLY A 3 -12.59 26.50 -82.91
N LEU A 4 -12.07 25.40 -83.48
CA LEU A 4 -12.26 24.05 -82.94
C LEU A 4 -11.35 23.83 -81.71
N LEU A 5 -10.13 24.37 -81.76
CA LEU A 5 -9.20 24.36 -80.63
C LEU A 5 -9.67 25.26 -79.49
N SER A 6 -10.27 26.43 -79.77
CA SER A 6 -10.85 27.27 -78.72
C SER A 6 -12.07 26.61 -78.07
N TYR A 7 -12.93 25.96 -78.85
CA TYR A 7 -14.11 25.24 -78.32
C TYR A 7 -13.71 24.05 -77.44
N ILE A 8 -12.71 23.26 -77.84
CA ILE A 8 -12.18 22.15 -77.02
C ILE A 8 -11.51 22.68 -75.74
N ALA A 9 -10.78 23.80 -75.82
CA ALA A 9 -10.19 24.45 -74.65
C ALA A 9 -11.27 24.95 -73.67
N GLN A 10 -12.36 25.51 -74.19
CA GLN A 10 -13.49 26.01 -73.39
C GLN A 10 -14.26 24.86 -72.73
N LEU A 11 -14.51 23.76 -73.46
CA LEU A 11 -15.10 22.53 -72.91
C LEU A 11 -14.25 21.93 -71.79
N ASN A 12 -12.92 21.86 -71.96
CA ASN A 12 -12.01 21.35 -70.94
C ASN A 12 -11.98 22.25 -69.70
N MET A 13 -12.06 23.57 -69.87
CA MET A 13 -12.12 24.52 -68.75
C MET A 13 -13.43 24.37 -67.96
N ASP A 14 -14.57 24.24 -68.65
CA ASP A 14 -15.88 24.04 -68.01
C ASP A 14 -15.95 22.69 -67.28
N THR A 15 -15.37 21.64 -67.85
CA THR A 15 -15.29 20.31 -67.24
C THR A 15 -14.37 20.29 -66.02
N ALA A 16 -13.26 21.03 -66.05
CA ALA A 16 -12.35 21.21 -64.91
C ALA A 16 -13.00 22.01 -63.76
N ILE A 17 -13.80 23.02 -64.08
CA ILE A 17 -14.56 23.80 -63.09
C ILE A 17 -15.64 22.92 -62.45
N PHE A 18 -16.39 22.15 -63.24
CA PHE A 18 -17.43 21.26 -62.71
C PHE A 18 -16.84 20.16 -61.82
N THR A 19 -15.76 19.50 -62.26
CA THR A 19 -15.10 18.45 -61.49
C THR A 19 -14.48 18.96 -60.20
N SER A 20 -13.91 20.17 -60.17
CA SER A 20 -13.39 20.78 -58.94
C SER A 20 -14.49 21.19 -57.94
N ILE A 21 -15.66 21.63 -58.42
CA ILE A 21 -16.82 21.89 -57.56
C ILE A 21 -17.39 20.59 -56.99
N VAL A 22 -17.54 19.55 -57.80
CA VAL A 22 -18.04 18.23 -57.36
C VAL A 22 -17.05 17.56 -56.40
N ALA A 23 -15.76 17.61 -56.71
CA ALA A 23 -14.70 17.09 -55.85
C ALA A 23 -14.62 17.89 -54.54
N GLY A 24 -14.68 19.21 -54.58
CA GLY A 24 -14.68 20.08 -53.39
C GLY A 24 -15.91 19.85 -52.51
N SER A 25 -17.10 19.72 -53.09
CA SER A 25 -18.34 19.44 -52.37
C SER A 25 -18.34 18.04 -51.74
N SER A 26 -17.83 17.04 -52.46
CA SER A 26 -17.72 15.67 -51.96
C SER A 26 -16.65 15.54 -50.87
N ALA A 27 -15.53 16.27 -50.99
CA ALA A 27 -14.50 16.33 -49.96
C ALA A 27 -15.02 16.99 -48.68
N LEU A 28 -15.81 18.06 -48.77
CA LEU A 28 -16.44 18.69 -47.61
C LEU A 28 -17.48 17.79 -46.94
N ALA A 29 -18.30 17.08 -47.73
CA ALA A 29 -19.26 16.12 -47.21
C ALA A 29 -18.55 14.92 -46.52
N GLY A 30 -17.50 14.38 -47.15
CA GLY A 30 -16.67 13.31 -46.59
C GLY A 30 -15.92 13.73 -45.32
N ALA A 31 -15.38 14.95 -45.29
CA ALA A 31 -14.72 15.51 -44.12
C ALA A 31 -15.70 15.76 -42.96
N GLY A 32 -16.91 16.24 -43.26
CA GLY A 32 -17.98 16.42 -42.28
C GLY A 32 -18.40 15.10 -41.62
N LEU A 33 -18.63 14.05 -42.42
CA LEU A 33 -18.96 12.72 -41.91
C LEU A 33 -17.81 12.12 -41.08
N THR A 34 -16.57 12.24 -41.58
CA THR A 34 -15.39 11.74 -40.87
C THR A 34 -15.20 12.46 -39.53
N SER A 35 -15.43 13.78 -39.48
CA SER A 35 -15.37 14.58 -38.25
C SER A 35 -16.42 14.15 -37.22
N ILE A 36 -17.64 13.82 -37.66
CA ILE A 36 -18.70 13.30 -36.79
C ILE A 36 -18.30 11.92 -36.23
N PHE A 37 -17.85 10.99 -37.08
CA PHE A 37 -17.38 9.67 -36.63
C PHE A 37 -16.16 9.77 -35.70
N GLN A 38 -15.23 10.68 -35.98
CA GLN A 38 -14.08 10.97 -35.11
C GLN A 38 -14.53 11.52 -33.76
N MET A 39 -15.50 12.44 -33.71
CA MET A 39 -16.01 12.98 -32.44
C MET A 39 -16.70 11.90 -31.60
N PHE A 40 -17.49 11.01 -32.21
CA PHE A 40 -18.10 9.88 -31.50
C PHE A 40 -17.05 8.90 -30.97
N THR A 41 -16.06 8.56 -31.80
CA THR A 41 -14.95 7.66 -31.42
C THR A 41 -14.09 8.27 -30.32
N GLN A 42 -13.79 9.56 -30.40
CA GLN A 42 -13.00 10.31 -29.42
C GLN A 42 -13.72 10.39 -28.08
N ARG A 43 -15.03 10.70 -28.08
CA ARG A 43 -15.85 10.71 -26.85
C ARG A 43 -15.90 9.33 -26.20
N ASN A 44 -16.02 8.27 -26.99
CA ASN A 44 -16.04 6.90 -26.47
C ASN A 44 -14.67 6.50 -25.90
N ASN A 45 -13.58 6.82 -26.59
CA ASN A 45 -12.22 6.61 -26.11
C ASN A 45 -11.92 7.38 -24.83
N GLN A 46 -12.34 8.64 -24.72
CA GLN A 46 -12.17 9.43 -23.50
C GLN A 46 -12.91 8.81 -22.31
N ARG A 47 -14.16 8.38 -22.50
CA ARG A 47 -14.93 7.70 -21.46
C ARG A 47 -14.29 6.39 -21.03
N PHE A 48 -13.76 5.63 -22.00
CA PHE A 48 -13.07 4.38 -21.73
C PHE A 48 -11.76 4.62 -20.96
N GLN A 49 -10.98 5.65 -21.33
CA GLN A 49 -9.75 6.03 -20.61
C GLN A 49 -10.05 6.45 -19.17
N ILE A 50 -11.05 7.29 -18.95
CA ILE A 50 -11.45 7.69 -17.59
C ILE A 50 -11.86 6.46 -16.77
N LYS A 51 -12.68 5.57 -17.35
CA LYS A 51 -13.10 4.34 -16.68
C LYS A 51 -11.92 3.40 -16.36
N LEU A 52 -10.95 3.30 -17.26
CA LEU A 52 -9.73 2.54 -17.01
C LEU A 52 -8.88 3.17 -15.91
N GLU A 53 -8.74 4.49 -15.90
CA GLU A 53 -8.02 5.20 -14.84
C GLU A 53 -8.69 5.02 -13.48
N THR A 54 -10.02 5.08 -13.40
CA THR A 54 -10.74 4.85 -12.13
C THR A 54 -10.55 3.42 -11.66
N LEU A 55 -10.72 2.42 -12.54
CA LEU A 55 -10.50 1.01 -12.19
C LEU A 55 -9.04 0.75 -11.77
N LYS A 56 -8.09 1.39 -12.44
CA LYS A 56 -6.66 1.30 -12.09
C LYS A 56 -6.40 1.89 -10.71
N ARG A 57 -6.92 3.09 -10.42
CA ARG A 57 -6.80 3.72 -9.09
C ARG A 57 -7.46 2.87 -8.00
N GLU A 58 -8.63 2.30 -8.26
CA GLU A 58 -9.29 1.38 -7.32
C GLU A 58 -8.49 0.10 -7.09
N SER A 59 -7.82 -0.42 -8.12
CA SER A 59 -6.93 -1.57 -7.97
C SER A 59 -5.67 -1.23 -7.17
N GLU A 60 -5.07 -0.07 -7.44
CA GLU A 60 -3.90 0.43 -6.72
C GLU A 60 -4.23 0.74 -5.25
N TRP A 61 -5.40 1.31 -4.98
CA TRP A 61 -5.90 1.50 -3.62
C TRP A 61 -6.10 0.16 -2.91
N ARG A 62 -6.78 -0.77 -3.61
CA ARG A 62 -6.89 -2.22 -3.33
C ARG A 62 -5.61 -2.79 -2.75
N GLU A 63 -4.58 -2.67 -3.57
CA GLU A 63 -3.27 -3.24 -3.32
C GLU A 63 -2.53 -2.53 -2.19
N LYS A 64 -2.59 -1.19 -2.13
CA LYS A 64 -1.99 -0.41 -1.03
C LYS A 64 -2.58 -0.80 0.32
N GLU A 65 -3.91 -0.88 0.41
CA GLU A 65 -4.60 -1.25 1.64
C GLU A 65 -4.23 -2.68 2.08
N ARG A 66 -4.21 -3.62 1.13
CA ARG A 66 -3.75 -5.00 1.40
C ARG A 66 -2.30 -5.04 1.87
N ASN A 67 -1.41 -4.30 1.22
CA ASN A 67 0.01 -4.29 1.57
C ASN A 67 0.22 -3.66 2.97
N LEU A 68 -0.51 -2.60 3.31
CA LEU A 68 -0.50 -2.03 4.65
C LEU A 68 -1.04 -3.00 5.71
N ALA A 69 -2.09 -3.76 5.40
CA ALA A 69 -2.60 -4.79 6.31
C ALA A 69 -1.58 -5.90 6.56
N LEU A 70 -0.91 -6.39 5.50
CA LEU A 70 0.15 -7.39 5.60
C LEU A 70 1.36 -6.88 6.40
N ASP A 71 1.75 -5.63 6.19
CA ASP A 71 2.86 -5.00 6.92
C ASP A 71 2.56 -4.88 8.41
N ARG A 72 1.35 -4.48 8.78
CA ARG A 72 0.87 -4.45 10.17
C ARG A 72 0.88 -5.84 10.80
N LEU A 73 0.36 -6.85 10.09
CA LEU A 73 0.36 -8.23 10.56
C LEU A 73 1.78 -8.76 10.79
N ALA A 74 2.69 -8.51 9.83
CA ALA A 74 4.09 -8.91 9.94
C ALA A 74 4.78 -8.21 11.13
N THR A 75 4.46 -6.94 11.37
CA THR A 75 4.97 -6.15 12.49
C THR A 75 4.48 -6.69 13.82
N ALA A 76 3.16 -6.89 13.97
CA ALA A 76 2.56 -7.46 15.17
C ALA A 76 3.11 -8.87 15.48
N HIS A 77 3.26 -9.72 14.47
CA HIS A 77 3.82 -11.05 14.63
C HIS A 77 5.29 -11.02 15.08
N ARG A 78 6.09 -10.09 14.54
CA ARG A 78 7.49 -9.91 14.93
C ARG A 78 7.59 -9.44 16.38
N GLN A 79 6.77 -8.49 16.79
CA GLN A 79 6.69 -7.97 18.16
C GLN A 79 6.32 -9.09 19.14
N LEU A 80 5.23 -9.82 18.86
CA LEU A 80 4.81 -10.96 19.67
C LEU A 80 5.90 -12.03 19.78
N SER A 81 6.62 -12.32 18.69
CA SER A 81 7.73 -13.27 18.71
C SER A 81 8.94 -12.77 19.51
N ALA A 82 9.17 -11.46 19.55
CA ALA A 82 10.22 -10.86 20.38
C ALA A 82 9.86 -10.92 21.87
N ILE A 83 8.63 -10.52 22.21
CA ILE A 83 8.08 -10.60 23.56
C ILE A 83 8.10 -12.06 24.05
N GLY A 84 7.50 -12.98 23.29
CA GLY A 84 7.44 -14.40 23.66
C GLY A 84 8.81 -15.02 23.91
N ARG A 85 9.85 -14.60 23.18
CA ARG A 85 11.23 -15.03 23.44
C ARG A 85 11.81 -14.40 24.71
N GLU A 86 11.61 -13.11 24.95
CA GLU A 86 12.14 -12.43 26.14
C GLU A 86 11.57 -13.02 27.45
N PHE A 87 10.29 -13.37 27.44
CA PHE A 87 9.55 -13.92 28.59
C PHE A 87 9.49 -15.46 28.59
N SER A 88 10.30 -16.12 27.76
CA SER A 88 10.41 -17.58 27.73
C SER A 88 11.25 -18.13 28.88
N GLN A 89 11.05 -19.41 29.20
CA GLN A 89 11.88 -20.14 30.15
C GLN A 89 13.36 -20.15 29.71
N ASP A 90 13.64 -20.28 28.42
CA ASP A 90 15.02 -20.24 27.91
C ASP A 90 15.71 -18.90 28.22
N SER A 91 14.98 -17.79 28.08
CA SER A 91 15.50 -16.46 28.41
C SER A 91 15.76 -16.32 29.91
N ILE A 92 14.92 -16.89 30.77
CA ILE A 92 15.16 -16.96 32.23
C ILE A 92 16.49 -17.67 32.51
N ASP A 93 16.65 -18.88 31.96
CA ASP A 93 17.82 -19.71 32.22
C ASP A 93 19.10 -19.02 31.72
N ILE A 94 19.06 -18.40 30.54
CA ILE A 94 20.17 -17.60 30.01
C ILE A 94 20.48 -16.42 30.94
N ASN A 95 19.46 -15.69 31.39
CA ASN A 95 19.63 -14.50 32.23
C ASN A 95 20.21 -14.84 33.61
N LEU A 96 19.76 -15.93 34.23
CA LEU A 96 20.29 -16.42 35.49
C LEU A 96 21.73 -16.90 35.34
N ASN A 97 22.02 -17.72 34.32
CA ASN A 97 23.37 -18.24 34.06
C ASN A 97 24.36 -17.13 33.69
N ALA A 98 23.92 -16.11 32.97
CA ALA A 98 24.72 -14.93 32.64
C ALA A 98 24.86 -13.94 33.81
N GLN A 99 24.23 -14.20 34.95
CA GLN A 99 24.22 -13.34 36.14
C GLN A 99 23.89 -11.89 35.79
N ILE A 100 22.83 -11.67 35.00
CA ILE A 100 22.48 -10.31 34.59
C ILE A 100 22.15 -9.47 35.83
N GLY A 101 22.70 -8.26 35.88
CA GLY A 101 22.35 -7.30 36.92
C GLY A 101 20.93 -6.76 36.72
N GLU A 102 20.31 -6.30 37.81
CA GLU A 102 18.97 -5.71 37.83
C GLU A 102 18.80 -4.62 36.77
N TRP A 103 19.77 -3.71 36.64
CA TRP A 103 19.72 -2.64 35.64
C TRP A 103 19.59 -3.16 34.21
N LYS A 104 20.34 -4.23 33.87
CA LYS A 104 20.29 -4.82 32.52
C LYS A 104 18.96 -5.54 32.28
N PHE A 105 18.40 -6.15 33.33
CA PHE A 105 17.06 -6.74 33.26
C PHE A 105 15.98 -5.67 33.03
N ASP A 106 16.04 -4.55 33.75
CA ASP A 106 15.11 -3.42 33.56
C ASP A 106 15.19 -2.85 32.14
N GLN A 107 16.38 -2.72 31.55
CA GLN A 107 16.53 -2.28 30.16
C GLN A 107 15.88 -3.23 29.16
N ARG A 108 16.02 -4.54 29.36
CA ARG A 108 15.38 -5.56 28.49
C ARG A 108 13.87 -5.50 28.61
N TYR A 109 13.34 -5.36 29.83
CA TYR A 109 11.92 -5.19 30.06
C TYR A 109 11.38 -3.90 29.39
N LEU A 110 12.07 -2.77 29.51
CA LEU A 110 11.66 -1.52 28.83
C LEU A 110 11.66 -1.65 27.30
N ALA A 111 12.60 -2.43 26.74
CA ALA A 111 12.60 -2.74 25.31
C ALA A 111 11.36 -3.56 24.92
N ALA A 112 11.07 -4.65 25.65
CA ALA A 112 9.89 -5.47 25.37
C ALA A 112 8.57 -4.72 25.61
N ARG A 113 8.54 -3.81 26.58
CA ARG A 113 7.40 -2.92 26.83
C ARG A 113 7.15 -2.00 25.63
N ARG A 114 8.19 -1.44 25.01
CA ARG A 114 8.04 -0.62 23.80
C ARG A 114 7.42 -1.40 22.65
N GLU A 115 7.86 -2.65 22.43
CA GLU A 115 7.25 -3.54 21.43
C GLU A 115 5.77 -3.80 21.73
N THR A 116 5.41 -3.91 23.01
CA THR A 116 4.02 -4.12 23.45
C THR A 116 3.17 -2.86 23.28
N ASP A 117 3.71 -1.67 23.57
CA ASP A 117 2.99 -0.41 23.37
C ASP A 117 2.68 -0.16 21.88
N GLU A 118 3.60 -0.54 20.98
CA GLU A 118 3.33 -0.49 19.54
C GLU A 118 2.29 -1.53 19.11
N LEU A 119 2.32 -2.73 19.68
CA LEU A 119 1.29 -3.76 19.45
C LEU A 119 -0.09 -3.27 19.92
N ARG A 120 -0.18 -2.60 21.07
CA ARG A 120 -1.41 -1.97 21.58
C ARG A 120 -1.95 -0.93 20.60
N MET A 121 -1.08 -0.10 20.05
CA MET A 121 -1.47 0.88 19.02
C MET A 121 -2.01 0.20 17.76
N ILE A 122 -1.35 -0.86 17.27
CA ILE A 122 -1.80 -1.61 16.09
C ILE A 122 -3.19 -2.22 16.36
N CYS A 123 -3.39 -2.86 17.51
CA CYS A 123 -4.67 -3.45 17.87
C CYS A 123 -5.76 -2.38 18.06
N GLY A 124 -5.51 -1.32 18.82
CA GLY A 124 -6.49 -0.27 19.06
C GLY A 124 -6.95 0.47 17.79
N LEU A 125 -6.08 0.60 16.79
CA LEU A 125 -6.41 1.28 15.53
C LEU A 125 -7.01 0.36 14.47
N TYR A 126 -6.57 -0.89 14.40
CA TYR A 126 -6.85 -1.76 13.25
C TYR A 126 -7.58 -3.05 13.61
N GLU A 127 -7.40 -3.58 14.83
CA GLU A 127 -8.04 -4.80 15.30
C GLU A 127 -8.51 -4.68 16.76
N PRO A 128 -9.55 -3.87 17.05
CA PRO A 128 -9.98 -3.58 18.42
C PRO A 128 -10.41 -4.82 19.20
N SER A 129 -10.80 -5.89 18.50
CA SER A 129 -11.16 -7.17 19.12
C SER A 129 -10.01 -7.81 19.91
N LEU A 130 -8.77 -7.48 19.58
CA LEU A 130 -7.56 -8.02 20.23
C LEU A 130 -7.01 -7.11 21.32
N GLU A 131 -7.59 -5.91 21.52
CA GLU A 131 -7.07 -4.94 22.50
C GLU A 131 -6.99 -5.54 23.90
N GLN A 132 -8.04 -6.24 24.33
CA GLN A 132 -8.07 -6.90 25.64
C GLN A 132 -6.97 -7.96 25.80
N ASP A 133 -6.71 -8.76 24.77
CA ASP A 133 -5.68 -9.80 24.81
C ASP A 133 -4.29 -9.18 24.96
N VAL A 134 -4.04 -8.04 24.29
CA VAL A 134 -2.77 -7.31 24.42
C VAL A 134 -2.64 -6.63 25.79
N GLU A 135 -3.73 -6.13 26.37
CA GLU A 135 -3.70 -5.62 27.75
C GLU A 135 -3.39 -6.73 28.77
N LEU A 136 -3.94 -7.92 28.59
CA LEU A 136 -3.63 -9.09 29.42
C LEU A 136 -2.15 -9.47 29.30
N LEU A 137 -1.64 -9.56 28.07
CA LEU A 137 -0.21 -9.80 27.82
C LEU A 137 0.68 -8.77 28.52
N HIS A 138 0.34 -7.48 28.42
CA HIS A 138 1.07 -6.41 29.11
C HIS A 138 1.02 -6.57 30.65
N GLY A 139 -0.13 -6.96 31.19
CA GLY A 139 -0.28 -7.30 32.61
C GLY A 139 0.64 -8.44 33.04
N ASP A 140 0.64 -9.54 32.29
CA ASP A 140 1.46 -10.73 32.57
C ASP A 140 2.96 -10.41 32.49
N MET A 141 3.37 -9.58 31.51
CA MET A 141 4.75 -9.10 31.41
C MET A 141 5.18 -8.30 32.65
N ASN A 142 4.29 -7.46 33.18
CA ASN A 142 4.58 -6.67 34.38
C ASN A 142 4.73 -7.53 35.62
N LEU A 143 3.84 -8.53 35.77
CA LEU A 143 3.91 -9.50 36.86
C LEU A 143 5.20 -10.31 36.79
N TYR A 144 5.55 -10.82 35.61
CA TYR A 144 6.78 -11.54 35.38
C TYR A 144 8.01 -10.69 35.77
N TRP A 145 8.07 -9.45 35.29
CA TRP A 145 9.20 -8.56 35.57
C TRP A 145 9.35 -8.32 37.07
N GLY A 146 8.26 -7.99 37.77
CA GLY A 146 8.27 -7.78 39.22
C GLY A 146 8.74 -9.02 39.99
N ASN A 147 8.22 -10.19 39.62
CA ASN A 147 8.58 -11.46 40.27
C ASN A 147 10.04 -11.82 40.03
N PHE A 148 10.54 -11.72 38.79
CA PHE A 148 11.91 -12.07 38.48
C PHE A 148 12.92 -11.10 39.09
N LYS A 149 12.56 -9.81 39.17
CA LYS A 149 13.35 -8.80 39.88
C LYS A 149 13.50 -9.13 41.36
N MET A 150 12.43 -9.61 42.01
CA MET A 150 12.50 -10.12 43.38
C MET A 150 13.46 -11.31 43.50
N VAL A 151 13.42 -12.26 42.55
CA VAL A 151 14.34 -13.41 42.51
C VAL A 151 15.80 -12.96 42.36
N LEU A 152 16.10 -12.04 41.44
CA LEU A 152 17.45 -11.49 41.27
C LEU A 152 17.96 -10.83 42.55
N ASN A 153 17.10 -10.09 43.26
CA ASN A 153 17.43 -9.47 44.54
C ASN A 153 17.68 -10.50 45.64
N LEU A 154 16.86 -11.54 45.73
CA LEU A 154 17.07 -12.65 46.67
C LEU A 154 18.41 -13.34 46.40
N ILE A 155 18.74 -13.61 45.14
CA ILE A 155 20.03 -14.22 44.76
C ILE A 155 21.19 -13.28 45.12
N ALA A 156 21.08 -11.99 44.82
CA ALA A 156 22.12 -11.01 45.14
C ALA A 156 22.35 -10.88 46.66
N ASN A 157 21.27 -10.90 47.45
CA ASN A 157 21.32 -10.77 48.91
C ASN A 157 21.69 -12.10 49.62
N ASN A 158 21.33 -13.26 49.06
CA ASN A 158 21.71 -14.58 49.58
C ASN A 158 23.11 -15.04 49.18
N LYS A 159 23.90 -14.21 48.48
CA LYS A 159 25.36 -14.42 48.33
C LYS A 159 26.13 -14.41 49.67
N GLY A 160 25.44 -14.31 50.81
CA GLY A 160 25.98 -14.56 52.15
C GLY A 160 25.70 -15.94 52.77
N SER A 161 24.75 -16.76 52.29
CA SER A 161 24.46 -18.08 52.90
C SER A 161 23.48 -18.91 52.09
N ILE A 162 23.87 -19.48 50.94
CA ILE A 162 23.40 -20.81 50.51
C ILE A 162 24.50 -21.46 49.66
N LEU A 163 25.50 -22.01 50.35
CA LEU A 163 26.21 -23.26 50.03
C LEU A 163 26.61 -23.89 51.37
#